data_AF-A0A0P9P4D8-F1
#
_entry.id   AF-A0A0P9P4D8-F1
#
_cell.length_a   1.000
_cell.length_b   1.000
_cell.length_c   1.000
_cell.angle_alpha   90.00
_cell.angle_beta   90.00
_cell.angle_gamma   90.00
#
_symmetry.space_group_name_H-M   'P 1'
#
loop_
_entity.id
_entity.type
_entity.pdbx_description
1 polymer ?
#
loop_
_entity_poly.entity_id
_entity_poly.type
_entity_poly.pdbx_seq_one_letter_code
_entity_poly.pdbx_strand_id
1 'polypeptide(L)'
;MRQERTMIMSTETLSEPLVLPPPDNKVMTAARQNILAQVSTLKLNFLPAMKEKMLPLQDALISADKVYRQELANITVQLNTVNLKPIDQKQQLIEADATLSDKQKQQAINLLNGQRIRQVSNITAAVRRSAAAIAEHSDNVAQINLTLESNRLLETLQQQIDSITQRSATLESAMALIAEDRRLLDATISTLEKYNIADLFKELLPTQEELQLIITPSPELALVSAGIARLEKLLDKISSALTYLDLREGLK
;
A
#
# COMPACT_ATOMS: atom_id res chain seq x y z
N MET A 1 -43.72 -7.05 63.30
CA MET A 1 -44.09 -7.92 62.16
C MET A 1 -42.90 -7.97 61.20
N ARG A 2 -42.22 -9.11 61.12
CA ARG A 2 -41.14 -9.35 60.15
C ARG A 2 -41.79 -9.85 58.86
N GLN A 3 -41.59 -9.13 57.75
CA GLN A 3 -41.92 -9.64 56.42
C GLN A 3 -40.79 -10.57 55.98
N GLU A 4 -41.09 -11.86 55.88
CA GLU A 4 -40.26 -12.83 55.18
C GLU A 4 -40.31 -12.51 53.68
N ARG A 5 -39.17 -12.13 53.11
CA ARG A 5 -38.97 -12.12 51.66
C ARG A 5 -38.71 -13.56 51.23
N THR A 6 -39.74 -14.23 50.74
CA THR A 6 -39.59 -15.46 49.97
C THR A 6 -38.83 -15.13 48.67
N MET A 7 -37.59 -15.57 48.59
CA MET A 7 -36.79 -15.51 47.36
C MET A 7 -37.34 -16.59 46.42
N ILE A 8 -38.09 -16.17 45.39
CA ILE A 8 -38.51 -17.06 44.31
C ILE A 8 -37.27 -17.32 43.46
N MET A 9 -36.62 -18.48 43.67
CA MET A 9 -35.67 -19.00 42.70
C MET A 9 -36.43 -19.31 41.41
N SER A 10 -36.26 -18.46 40.41
CA SER A 10 -36.71 -18.75 39.05
C SER A 10 -35.79 -19.83 38.50
N THR A 11 -36.28 -21.07 38.44
CA THR A 11 -35.70 -22.10 37.59
C THR A 11 -36.05 -21.72 36.16
N GLU A 12 -35.19 -20.94 35.49
CA GLU A 12 -35.24 -20.79 34.05
C GLU A 12 -35.10 -22.20 33.45
N THR A 13 -36.24 -22.79 33.09
CA THR A 13 -36.26 -23.96 32.22
C THR A 13 -35.64 -23.52 30.90
N LEU A 14 -34.54 -24.16 30.51
CA LEU A 14 -33.95 -24.09 29.16
C LEU A 14 -34.97 -24.64 28.16
N SER A 15 -36.02 -23.87 27.86
CA SER A 15 -37.16 -24.31 27.06
C SER A 15 -36.88 -24.30 25.56
N GLU A 16 -35.76 -23.70 25.13
CA GLU A 16 -35.28 -23.76 23.76
C GLU A 16 -33.78 -24.08 23.75
N PRO A 17 -33.31 -25.01 22.91
CA PRO A 17 -31.88 -25.25 22.75
C PRO A 17 -31.24 -23.97 22.21
N LEU A 18 -30.27 -23.42 22.96
CA LEU A 18 -29.47 -22.29 22.52
C LEU A 18 -28.69 -22.70 21.26
N VAL A 19 -29.16 -22.28 20.09
CA VAL A 19 -28.45 -22.50 18.84
C VAL A 19 -27.40 -21.42 18.68
N LEU A 20 -26.14 -21.76 18.94
CA LEU A 20 -25.00 -20.89 18.66
C LEU A 20 -24.52 -21.14 17.23
N PRO A 21 -24.63 -20.15 16.31
CA PRO A 21 -24.10 -20.32 14.97
C PRO A 21 -22.58 -20.46 15.04
N PRO A 22 -21.98 -21.44 14.34
CA PRO A 22 -20.53 -21.57 14.33
C PRO A 22 -19.91 -20.36 13.59
N PRO A 23 -18.73 -19.90 14.02
CA PRO A 23 -17.99 -18.89 13.28
C PRO A 23 -17.62 -19.37 11.87
N ASP A 24 -17.66 -18.45 10.90
CA ASP A 24 -17.28 -18.76 9.52
C ASP A 24 -15.76 -18.77 9.36
N ASN A 25 -15.19 -19.96 9.52
CA ASN A 25 -13.74 -20.20 9.40
C ASN A 25 -13.20 -19.86 8.00
N LYS A 26 -14.03 -19.92 6.93
CA LYS A 26 -13.59 -19.56 5.58
C LYS A 26 -13.39 -18.06 5.48
N VAL A 27 -14.35 -17.29 5.97
CA VAL A 27 -14.25 -15.82 6.01
C VAL A 27 -13.07 -15.38 6.86
N MET A 28 -12.89 -15.95 8.06
CA MET A 28 -11.75 -15.63 8.92
C MET A 28 -10.40 -15.94 8.24
N THR A 29 -10.28 -17.10 7.59
CA THR A 29 -9.06 -17.50 6.89
C THR A 29 -8.76 -16.58 5.71
N ALA A 30 -9.78 -16.25 4.90
CA ALA A 30 -9.65 -15.36 3.76
C ALA A 30 -9.25 -13.93 4.21
N ALA A 31 -9.90 -13.41 5.25
CA ALA A 31 -9.56 -12.11 5.82
C ALA A 31 -8.11 -12.07 6.31
N ARG A 32 -7.66 -13.10 7.04
CA ARG A 32 -6.27 -13.22 7.50
C ARG A 32 -5.29 -13.23 6.32
N GLN A 33 -5.54 -14.04 5.29
CA GLN A 33 -4.68 -14.12 4.11
C GLN A 33 -4.59 -12.77 3.40
N ASN A 34 -5.73 -12.10 3.22
CA ASN A 34 -5.78 -10.78 2.59
C ASN A 34 -4.97 -9.75 3.38
N ILE A 35 -5.11 -9.70 4.71
CA ILE A 35 -4.36 -8.75 5.55
C ILE A 35 -2.85 -9.03 5.46
N LEU A 36 -2.42 -10.29 5.58
CA LEU A 36 -1.00 -10.67 5.50
C LEU A 36 -0.40 -10.38 4.12
N ALA A 37 -1.16 -10.59 3.04
CA ALA A 37 -0.73 -10.24 1.69
C ALA A 37 -0.58 -8.72 1.53
N GLN A 38 -1.50 -7.93 2.07
CA GLN A 38 -1.39 -6.47 2.04
C GLN A 38 -0.18 -5.98 2.85
N VAL A 39 0.01 -6.50 4.07
CA VAL A 39 1.17 -6.16 4.92
C VAL A 39 2.51 -6.41 4.21
N SER A 40 2.64 -7.52 3.47
CA SER A 40 3.88 -7.87 2.78
C SER A 40 4.14 -7.08 1.48
N THR A 41 3.08 -6.61 0.82
CA THR A 41 3.17 -5.88 -0.45
C THR A 41 3.32 -4.38 -0.26
N LEU A 42 2.80 -3.84 0.84
CA LEU A 42 2.84 -2.43 1.16
C LEU A 42 4.26 -1.98 1.52
N LYS A 43 4.93 -1.28 0.60
CA LYS A 43 6.29 -0.75 0.82
C LYS A 43 6.34 0.36 1.89
N LEU A 44 5.24 1.12 2.05
CA LEU A 44 5.02 2.19 3.05
C LEU A 44 6.22 3.14 3.26
N ASN A 45 7.06 3.33 2.25
CA ASN A 45 8.27 4.15 2.36
C ASN A 45 7.95 5.62 2.68
N PHE A 46 6.77 6.09 2.29
CA PHE A 46 6.28 7.44 2.55
C PHE A 46 5.45 7.54 3.86
N LEU A 47 5.23 6.42 4.58
CA LEU A 47 4.49 6.35 5.84
C LEU A 47 5.16 5.40 6.85
N PRO A 48 6.32 5.78 7.41
CA PRO A 48 7.07 4.93 8.34
C PRO A 48 6.27 4.55 9.59
N ALA A 49 5.44 5.47 10.12
CA ALA A 49 4.58 5.18 11.27
C ALA A 49 3.54 4.08 11.00
N MET A 50 3.01 4.00 9.78
CA MET A 50 2.15 2.88 9.36
C MET A 50 2.96 1.60 9.23
N LYS A 51 4.16 1.68 8.66
CA LYS A 51 5.07 0.54 8.50
C LYS A 51 5.43 -0.10 9.84
N GLU A 52 5.71 0.71 10.86
CA GLU A 52 6.00 0.25 12.22
C GLU A 52 4.83 -0.51 12.85
N LYS A 53 3.58 -0.14 12.53
CA LYS A 53 2.37 -0.83 13.01
C LYS A 53 2.06 -2.13 12.26
N MET A 54 2.59 -2.32 11.05
CA MET A 54 2.32 -3.53 10.24
C MET A 54 2.89 -4.81 10.84
N LEU A 55 4.08 -4.74 11.44
CA LEU A 55 4.72 -5.92 12.04
C LEU A 55 3.95 -6.41 13.29
N PRO A 56 3.62 -5.54 14.28
CA PRO A 56 2.73 -5.91 15.38
C PRO A 56 1.38 -6.45 14.91
N LEU A 57 0.80 -5.89 13.84
CA LEU A 57 -0.45 -6.39 13.25
C LEU A 57 -0.31 -7.82 12.76
N GLN A 58 0.75 -8.09 11.98
CA GLN A 58 1.04 -9.43 11.48
C GLN A 58 1.22 -10.43 12.62
N ASP A 59 2.02 -10.08 13.63
CA ASP A 59 2.27 -10.93 14.79
C ASP A 59 0.99 -11.20 15.59
N ALA A 60 0.18 -10.17 15.84
CA ALA A 60 -1.10 -10.31 16.52
C ALA A 60 -2.08 -11.21 15.75
N LEU A 61 -2.20 -11.05 14.42
CA LEU A 61 -3.06 -11.89 13.57
C LEU A 61 -2.61 -13.35 13.52
N ILE A 62 -1.31 -13.60 13.42
CA ILE A 62 -0.75 -14.95 13.42
C ILE A 62 -0.99 -15.60 14.78
N SER A 63 -0.74 -14.86 15.86
CA SER A 63 -0.94 -15.32 17.23
C SER A 63 -2.41 -15.64 17.51
N ALA A 64 -3.34 -14.76 17.12
CA ALA A 64 -4.78 -14.98 17.30
C ALA A 64 -5.30 -16.22 16.56
N ASP A 65 -4.92 -16.43 15.29
CA ASP A 65 -5.32 -17.64 14.54
C ASP A 65 -4.77 -18.92 15.18
N LYS A 66 -3.53 -18.89 15.66
CA LYS A 66 -2.91 -20.02 16.34
C LYS A 66 -3.67 -20.36 17.63
N VAL A 67 -3.90 -19.38 18.50
CA VAL A 67 -4.61 -19.57 19.77
C VAL A 67 -6.04 -20.04 19.52
N TYR A 68 -6.74 -19.42 18.58
CA TYR A 68 -8.10 -19.84 18.19
C TYR A 68 -8.16 -21.32 17.82
N ARG A 69 -7.30 -21.78 16.91
CA ARG A 69 -7.28 -23.19 16.48
C ARG A 69 -6.89 -24.13 17.61
N GLN A 70 -5.88 -23.76 18.40
CA GLN A 70 -5.37 -24.59 19.48
C GLN A 70 -6.39 -24.74 20.61
N GLU A 71 -7.01 -23.65 21.05
CA GLU A 71 -8.02 -23.65 22.10
C GLU A 71 -9.29 -24.39 21.67
N LEU A 72 -9.74 -24.22 20.42
CA LEU A 72 -10.86 -25.00 19.89
C LEU A 72 -10.54 -26.50 19.83
N ALA A 73 -9.35 -26.89 19.38
CA ALA A 73 -8.94 -28.29 19.36
C ALA A 73 -8.90 -28.87 20.78
N ASN A 74 -8.33 -28.13 21.73
CA ASN A 74 -8.25 -28.53 23.14
C ASN A 74 -9.64 -28.71 23.76
N ILE A 75 -10.55 -27.74 23.60
CA ILE A 75 -11.93 -27.85 24.09
C ILE A 75 -12.64 -29.05 23.44
N THR A 76 -12.46 -29.25 22.14
CA THR A 76 -13.09 -30.37 21.42
C THR A 76 -12.66 -31.71 22.00
N VAL A 77 -11.35 -31.89 22.25
CA VAL A 77 -10.83 -33.10 22.91
C VAL A 77 -11.44 -33.25 24.29
N GLN A 78 -11.44 -32.19 25.11
CA GLN A 78 -11.96 -32.27 26.47
C GLN A 78 -13.45 -32.60 26.49
N LEU A 79 -14.27 -31.96 25.66
CA LEU A 79 -15.70 -32.24 25.53
C LEU A 79 -15.96 -33.69 25.10
N ASN A 80 -15.17 -34.21 24.15
CA ASN A 80 -15.28 -35.61 23.72
C ASN A 80 -14.86 -36.62 24.80
N THR A 81 -13.98 -36.22 25.73
CA THR A 81 -13.54 -37.08 26.84
C THR A 81 -14.49 -37.05 28.05
N VAL A 82 -15.30 -35.99 28.20
CA VAL A 82 -16.28 -35.91 29.29
C VAL A 82 -17.41 -36.90 29.01
N ASN A 83 -17.42 -37.99 29.78
CA ASN A 83 -18.46 -39.01 29.69
C ASN A 83 -19.10 -39.21 31.07
N LEU A 84 -20.35 -38.74 31.20
CA LEU A 84 -21.13 -38.91 32.42
C LEU A 84 -21.86 -40.26 32.49
N LYS A 85 -21.95 -41.01 31.39
CA LYS A 85 -22.67 -42.30 31.34
C LYS A 85 -22.22 -43.28 32.44
N PRO A 86 -20.92 -43.45 32.74
CA PRO A 86 -20.51 -44.35 33.81
C PRO A 86 -20.98 -43.90 35.20
N ILE A 87 -21.11 -42.59 35.43
CA ILE A 87 -21.66 -42.05 36.68
C ILE A 87 -23.16 -42.35 36.75
N ASP A 88 -23.89 -42.12 35.65
CA ASP A 88 -25.33 -42.40 35.56
C ASP A 88 -25.62 -43.90 35.76
N GLN A 89 -24.83 -44.78 35.14
CA GLN A 89 -24.94 -46.24 35.31
C GLN A 89 -24.69 -46.68 36.75
N LYS A 90 -23.65 -46.14 37.41
CA LYS A 90 -23.37 -46.45 38.82
C LYS A 90 -24.50 -45.97 39.73
N GLN A 91 -25.08 -44.82 39.43
CA GLN A 91 -26.23 -44.30 40.18
C GLN A 91 -27.42 -45.27 40.08
N GLN A 92 -27.77 -45.72 38.87
CA GLN A 92 -28.85 -46.69 38.67
C GLN A 92 -28.62 -48.01 39.43
N LEU A 93 -27.38 -48.51 39.47
CA LEU A 93 -27.02 -49.73 40.21
C LEU A 93 -27.19 -49.54 41.73
N ILE A 94 -26.78 -48.40 42.29
CA ILE A 94 -26.96 -48.09 43.72
C ILE A 94 -28.45 -47.98 44.08
N GLU A 95 -29.23 -47.33 43.22
CA GLU A 95 -30.66 -47.16 43.43
C GLU A 95 -31.39 -48.51 43.41
N ALA A 96 -31.02 -49.40 42.48
CA ALA A 96 -31.61 -50.73 42.31
C ALA A 96 -31.15 -51.79 43.34
N ASP A 97 -30.06 -51.55 44.09
CA ASP A 97 -29.54 -52.51 45.06
C ASP A 97 -30.46 -52.61 46.30
N ALA A 98 -31.08 -53.77 46.50
CA ALA A 98 -31.98 -54.03 47.63
C ALA A 98 -31.25 -54.30 48.96
N THR A 99 -29.93 -54.52 48.94
CA THR A 99 -29.14 -54.84 50.13
C THR A 99 -28.65 -53.60 50.88
N LEU A 100 -28.68 -52.43 50.23
CA LEU A 100 -28.26 -51.16 50.81
C LEU A 100 -29.42 -50.48 51.56
N SER A 101 -29.16 -50.02 52.78
CA SER A 101 -30.06 -49.10 53.48
C SER A 101 -30.13 -47.74 52.77
N ASP A 102 -31.22 -47.00 52.99
CA ASP A 102 -31.40 -45.66 52.41
C ASP A 102 -30.25 -44.70 52.75
N LYS A 103 -29.70 -44.80 53.97
CA LYS A 103 -28.55 -44.00 54.39
C LYS A 103 -27.29 -44.33 53.58
N GLN A 104 -27.05 -45.60 53.30
CA GLN A 104 -25.91 -46.04 52.48
C GLN A 104 -26.08 -45.62 51.02
N LYS A 105 -27.29 -45.77 50.46
CA LYS A 105 -27.63 -45.28 49.11
C LYS A 105 -27.35 -43.78 48.99
N GLN A 106 -27.86 -42.99 49.94
CA GLN A 106 -27.68 -41.54 49.93
C GLN A 106 -26.20 -41.15 50.02
N GLN A 107 -25.40 -41.82 50.87
CA GLN A 107 -23.97 -41.56 50.96
C GLN A 107 -23.24 -41.86 49.65
N ALA A 108 -23.54 -42.99 49.01
CA ALA A 108 -22.93 -43.38 47.74
C ALA A 108 -23.32 -42.42 46.59
N ILE A 109 -24.60 -42.03 46.52
CA ILE A 109 -25.09 -41.04 45.54
C ILE A 109 -24.42 -39.67 45.77
N ASN A 110 -24.23 -39.24 47.01
CA ASN A 110 -23.53 -37.99 47.31
C ASN A 110 -22.07 -38.01 46.81
N LEU A 111 -21.37 -39.14 46.93
CA LEU A 111 -20.02 -39.30 46.38
C LEU A 111 -20.03 -39.23 44.84
N LEU A 112 -20.98 -39.88 44.17
CA LEU A 112 -21.15 -39.80 42.71
C LEU A 112 -21.48 -38.38 42.25
N ASN A 113 -22.34 -37.66 42.97
CA ASN A 113 -22.64 -36.26 42.69
C ASN A 113 -21.40 -35.38 42.87
N GLY A 114 -20.58 -35.63 43.89
CA GLY A 114 -19.29 -34.98 44.04
C GLY A 114 -18.36 -35.21 42.83
N GLN A 115 -18.33 -36.43 42.29
CA GLN A 115 -17.57 -36.75 41.08
C GLN A 115 -18.15 -36.03 39.85
N ARG A 116 -19.47 -36.04 39.67
CA ARG A 116 -20.18 -35.35 38.57
C ARG A 116 -19.86 -33.85 38.58
N ILE A 117 -19.99 -33.21 39.74
CA ILE A 117 -19.70 -31.78 39.92
C ILE A 117 -18.25 -31.47 39.56
N ARG A 118 -17.29 -32.28 39.99
CA ARG A 118 -15.87 -32.09 39.64
C ARG A 118 -15.63 -32.18 38.13
N GLN A 119 -16.20 -33.18 37.46
CA GLN A 119 -16.04 -33.33 36.00
C GLN A 119 -16.65 -32.14 35.24
N VAL A 120 -17.88 -31.75 35.59
CA VAL A 120 -18.57 -30.61 34.96
C VAL A 120 -17.86 -29.28 35.26
N SER A 121 -17.37 -29.10 36.48
CA SER A 121 -16.61 -27.90 36.86
C SER A 121 -15.30 -27.79 36.09
N ASN A 122 -14.56 -28.90 35.94
CA ASN A 122 -13.29 -28.92 35.20
C ASN A 122 -13.48 -28.53 33.73
N ILE A 123 -14.49 -29.09 33.06
CA ILE A 123 -14.78 -28.73 31.66
C ILE A 123 -15.26 -27.30 31.53
N THR A 124 -16.11 -26.83 32.46
CA THR A 124 -16.58 -25.43 32.48
C THR A 124 -15.41 -24.47 32.65
N ALA A 125 -14.48 -24.77 33.56
CA ALA A 125 -13.29 -23.96 33.79
C ALA A 125 -12.34 -23.96 32.58
N ALA A 126 -12.25 -25.07 31.85
CA ALA A 126 -11.46 -25.11 30.62
C ALA A 126 -12.10 -24.30 29.50
N VAL A 127 -13.40 -24.47 29.24
CA VAL A 127 -14.14 -23.68 28.24
C VAL A 127 -14.00 -22.18 28.53
N ARG A 128 -14.13 -21.75 29.79
CA ARG A 128 -13.94 -20.35 30.18
C ARG A 128 -12.53 -19.84 29.92
N ARG A 129 -11.49 -20.62 30.27
CA ARG A 129 -10.09 -20.23 30.04
C ARG A 129 -9.78 -20.09 28.56
N SER A 130 -10.21 -21.06 27.76
CA SER A 130 -10.05 -21.04 26.31
C SER A 130 -10.81 -19.86 25.68
N ALA A 131 -12.04 -19.58 26.11
CA ALA A 131 -12.79 -18.41 25.66
C ALA A 131 -12.09 -17.09 26.01
N ALA A 132 -11.56 -16.98 27.23
CA ALA A 132 -10.81 -15.81 27.66
C ALA A 132 -9.53 -15.60 26.83
N ALA A 133 -8.78 -16.67 26.55
CA ALA A 133 -7.59 -16.61 25.70
C ALA A 133 -7.93 -16.17 24.27
N ILE A 134 -9.00 -16.71 23.67
CA ILE A 134 -9.45 -16.29 22.34
C ILE A 134 -9.86 -14.80 22.34
N ALA A 135 -10.57 -14.34 23.37
CA ALA A 135 -10.98 -12.95 23.50
C ALA A 135 -9.78 -12.00 23.63
N GLU A 136 -8.84 -12.31 24.52
CA GLU A 136 -7.61 -11.51 24.72
C GLU A 136 -6.82 -11.35 23.42
N HIS A 137 -6.63 -12.44 22.66
CA HIS A 137 -5.91 -12.36 21.40
C HIS A 137 -6.69 -11.64 20.30
N SER A 138 -8.02 -11.69 20.33
CA SER A 138 -8.85 -10.90 19.43
C SER A 138 -8.76 -9.40 19.75
N ASP A 139 -8.75 -9.05 21.04
CA ASP A 139 -8.59 -7.67 21.51
C ASP A 139 -7.22 -7.12 21.13
N ASN A 140 -6.15 -7.92 21.22
CA ASN A 140 -4.81 -7.53 20.77
C ASN A 140 -4.78 -7.12 19.29
N VAL A 141 -5.56 -7.79 18.43
CA VAL A 141 -5.69 -7.38 17.02
C VAL A 141 -6.51 -6.10 16.91
N ALA A 142 -7.62 -5.99 17.65
CA ALA A 142 -8.52 -4.83 17.60
C ALA A 142 -7.88 -3.52 18.12
N GLN A 143 -6.96 -3.61 19.07
CA GLN A 143 -6.24 -2.46 19.62
C GLN A 143 -5.24 -1.83 18.64
N ILE A 144 -4.86 -2.55 17.57
CA ILE A 144 -3.94 -2.03 16.56
C ILE A 144 -4.71 -1.10 15.63
N ASN A 145 -4.75 0.18 16.00
CA ASN A 145 -5.43 1.19 15.21
C ASN A 145 -4.60 1.60 13.99
N LEU A 146 -5.08 1.21 12.81
CA LEU A 146 -4.56 1.58 11.50
C LEU A 146 -5.34 2.72 10.84
N THR A 147 -6.41 3.18 11.49
CA THR A 147 -7.23 4.27 10.99
C THR A 147 -6.44 5.56 11.07
N LEU A 148 -6.40 6.31 9.97
CA LEU A 148 -5.90 7.66 9.97
C LEU A 148 -6.94 8.53 10.67
N GLU A 149 -6.54 9.25 11.73
CA GLU A 149 -7.44 10.13 12.49
C GLU A 149 -7.98 11.30 11.64
N SER A 150 -7.37 11.56 10.48
CA SER A 150 -7.78 12.62 9.57
C SER A 150 -7.46 12.26 8.13
N ASN A 151 -8.36 12.70 7.22
CA ASN A 151 -8.13 12.66 5.77
C ASN A 151 -7.04 13.63 5.31
N ARG A 152 -6.53 14.50 6.20
CA ARG A 152 -5.50 15.49 5.88
C ARG A 152 -4.27 14.89 5.20
N LEU A 153 -3.88 13.66 5.56
CA LEU A 153 -2.77 12.98 4.88
C LEU A 153 -3.10 12.67 3.41
N LEU A 154 -4.28 12.11 3.15
CA LEU A 154 -4.75 11.84 1.78
C LEU A 154 -4.86 13.13 0.97
N GLU A 155 -5.45 14.18 1.55
CA GLU A 155 -5.58 15.49 0.92
C GLU A 155 -4.21 16.11 0.62
N THR A 156 -3.26 16.04 1.56
CA THR A 156 -1.91 16.57 1.36
C THR A 156 -1.16 15.82 0.26
N LEU A 157 -1.25 14.48 0.26
CA LEU A 157 -0.63 13.65 -0.79
C LEU A 157 -1.28 13.93 -2.16
N GLN A 158 -2.60 14.09 -2.23
CA GLN A 158 -3.29 14.44 -3.46
C GLN A 158 -2.86 15.82 -3.98
N GLN A 159 -2.79 16.83 -3.11
CA GLN A 159 -2.31 18.17 -3.49
C GLN A 159 -0.87 18.15 -4.03
N GLN A 160 0.00 17.33 -3.44
CA GLN A 160 1.36 17.15 -3.95
C GLN A 160 1.38 16.47 -5.33
N ILE A 161 0.55 15.44 -5.53
CA ILE A 161 0.40 14.78 -6.83
C ILE A 161 -0.10 15.79 -7.88
N ASP A 162 -1.15 16.55 -7.57
CA ASP A 162 -1.73 17.53 -8.47
C ASP A 162 -0.69 18.61 -8.85
N SER A 163 0.07 19.10 -7.87
CA SER A 163 1.13 20.09 -8.09
C SER A 163 2.26 19.56 -8.98
N ILE A 164 2.71 18.32 -8.76
CA ILE A 164 3.76 17.69 -9.57
C ILE A 164 3.26 17.46 -11.00
N THR A 165 2.03 16.96 -11.16
CA THR A 165 1.41 16.73 -12.47
C THR A 165 1.29 18.03 -13.25
N GLN A 166 0.81 19.11 -12.61
CA GLN A 166 0.72 20.42 -13.25
C GLN A 166 2.09 20.95 -13.69
N ARG A 167 3.12 20.79 -12.83
CA ARG A 167 4.49 21.19 -13.15
C ARG A 167 5.05 20.38 -14.32
N SER A 168 4.77 19.07 -14.39
CA SER A 168 5.17 18.22 -15.51
C SER A 168 4.55 18.71 -16.82
N ALA A 169 3.24 18.96 -16.84
CA ALA A 169 2.54 19.46 -18.03
C ALA A 169 3.08 20.82 -18.50
N THR A 170 3.44 21.70 -17.55
CA THR A 170 4.03 23.01 -17.86
C THR A 170 5.41 22.86 -18.49
N LEU A 171 6.25 21.97 -17.94
CA LEU A 171 7.57 21.67 -18.49
C LEU A 171 7.49 21.03 -19.88
N GLU A 172 6.57 20.09 -20.08
CA GLU A 172 6.33 19.46 -21.39
C GLU A 172 5.90 20.50 -22.43
N SER A 173 4.99 21.42 -22.08
CA SER A 173 4.59 22.50 -22.98
C SER A 173 5.76 23.44 -23.32
N ALA A 174 6.60 23.78 -22.34
CA ALA A 174 7.78 24.61 -22.56
C ALA A 174 8.80 23.91 -23.47
N MET A 175 9.01 22.61 -23.27
CA MET A 175 9.87 21.79 -24.14
C MET A 175 9.35 21.73 -25.57
N ALA A 176 8.03 21.61 -25.77
CA ALA A 176 7.42 21.62 -27.10
C ALA A 176 7.65 22.95 -27.83
N LEU A 177 7.54 24.09 -27.12
CA LEU A 177 7.84 25.40 -27.68
C LEU A 177 9.32 25.52 -28.09
N ILE A 178 10.24 25.11 -27.22
CA ILE A 178 11.68 25.13 -27.52
C ILE A 178 12.00 24.23 -28.73
N ALA A 179 11.34 23.07 -28.84
CA ALA A 179 11.53 22.18 -29.98
C ALA A 179 11.03 22.79 -31.29
N GLU A 180 9.91 23.51 -31.27
CA GLU A 180 9.41 24.23 -32.45
C GLU A 180 10.30 25.41 -32.83
N ASP A 181 10.77 26.20 -31.85
CA ASP A 181 11.73 27.28 -32.08
C ASP A 181 13.01 26.75 -32.71
N ARG A 182 13.53 25.62 -32.22
CA ARG A 182 14.67 24.94 -32.83
C ARG A 182 14.38 24.54 -34.27
N ARG A 183 13.25 23.88 -34.53
CA ARG A 183 12.85 23.47 -35.90
C ARG A 183 12.79 24.65 -36.86
N LEU A 184 12.30 25.81 -36.42
CA LEU A 184 12.26 27.04 -37.22
C LEU A 184 13.66 27.61 -37.48
N LEU A 185 14.55 27.59 -36.48
CA LEU A 185 15.95 27.98 -36.65
C LEU A 185 16.66 27.07 -37.65
N ASP A 186 16.54 25.74 -37.50
CA ASP A 186 17.16 24.76 -38.39
C ASP A 186 16.65 24.94 -39.84
N ALA A 187 15.35 25.16 -40.03
CA ALA A 187 14.76 25.45 -41.34
C ALA A 187 15.26 26.78 -41.93
N THR A 188 15.48 27.80 -41.10
CA THR A 188 16.02 29.09 -41.53
C THR A 188 17.47 28.94 -41.97
N ILE A 189 18.31 28.25 -41.18
CA ILE A 189 19.70 28.00 -41.53
C ILE A 189 19.78 27.21 -42.83
N SER A 190 19.04 26.10 -42.94
CA SER A 190 18.98 25.29 -44.16
C SER A 190 18.54 26.10 -45.39
N THR A 191 17.62 27.05 -45.23
CA THR A 191 17.23 27.95 -46.32
C THR A 191 18.36 28.90 -46.71
N LEU A 192 19.02 29.53 -45.74
CA LEU A 192 20.17 30.41 -45.99
C LEU A 192 21.31 29.68 -46.72
N GLU A 193 21.59 28.44 -46.31
CA GLU A 193 22.58 27.57 -46.95
C GLU A 193 22.16 27.17 -48.37
N LYS A 194 20.90 26.73 -48.56
CA LYS A 194 20.39 26.30 -49.87
C LYS A 194 20.50 27.40 -50.93
N TYR A 195 20.21 28.64 -50.56
CA TYR A 195 20.29 29.78 -51.47
C TYR A 195 21.69 30.39 -51.53
N ASN A 196 22.64 29.84 -50.77
CA ASN A 196 24.03 30.29 -50.69
C ASN A 196 24.15 31.81 -50.71
N ILE A 197 23.33 32.48 -49.89
CA ILE A 197 23.07 33.92 -50.02
C ILE A 197 24.37 34.71 -49.91
N ALA A 198 25.31 34.25 -49.08
CA ALA A 198 26.63 34.85 -48.95
C ALA A 198 27.42 34.83 -50.27
N ASP A 199 27.37 33.74 -51.03
CA ASP A 199 28.05 33.63 -52.32
C ASP A 199 27.31 34.40 -53.42
N LEU A 200 25.97 34.47 -53.38
CA LEU A 200 25.21 35.38 -54.27
C LEU A 200 25.64 36.84 -54.07
N PHE A 201 25.84 37.28 -52.83
CA PHE A 201 26.34 38.63 -52.55
C PHE A 201 27.80 38.84 -52.98
N LYS A 202 28.64 37.80 -52.95
CA LYS A 202 30.00 37.87 -53.53
C LYS A 202 29.98 37.98 -55.04
N GLU A 203 29.07 37.28 -55.72
CA GLU A 203 28.90 37.37 -57.18
C GLU A 203 28.44 38.76 -57.64
N LEU A 204 27.76 39.53 -56.79
CA LEU A 204 27.38 40.92 -57.09
C LEU A 204 28.51 41.94 -56.85
N LEU A 205 29.60 41.57 -56.17
CA LEU A 205 30.73 42.46 -55.96
C LEU A 205 31.60 42.52 -57.23
N PRO A 206 32.05 43.72 -57.66
CA PRO A 206 32.96 43.83 -58.79
C PRO A 206 34.25 43.08 -58.49
N THR A 207 34.66 42.20 -59.41
CA THR A 207 35.92 41.48 -59.28
C THR A 207 37.10 42.43 -59.43
N GLN A 208 38.25 42.07 -58.86
CA GLN A 208 39.47 42.87 -58.96
C GLN A 208 39.93 43.10 -60.41
N GLU A 209 39.53 42.23 -61.33
CA GLU A 209 39.77 42.32 -62.77
C GLU A 209 38.83 43.34 -63.43
N GLU A 210 37.54 43.35 -63.06
CA GLU A 210 36.57 44.34 -63.53
C GLU A 210 36.88 45.76 -63.04
N LEU A 211 37.40 45.90 -61.82
CA LEU A 211 37.84 47.18 -61.26
C LEU A 211 39.04 47.77 -62.03
N GLN A 212 39.94 46.93 -62.55
CA GLN A 212 41.11 47.37 -63.33
C GLN A 212 40.75 47.90 -64.72
N LEU A 213 39.57 47.56 -65.24
CA LEU A 213 39.05 48.06 -66.52
C LEU A 213 38.43 49.47 -66.39
N ILE A 214 38.19 49.95 -65.17
CA ILE A 214 37.63 51.27 -64.91
C ILE A 214 38.77 52.29 -64.92
N ILE A 215 38.78 53.17 -65.92
CA ILE A 215 39.76 54.26 -66.05
C ILE A 215 39.47 55.33 -65.00
N THR A 216 39.99 55.14 -63.78
CA THR A 216 39.92 56.09 -62.66
C THR A 216 41.31 56.36 -62.08
N PRO A 217 41.56 57.53 -61.48
CA PRO A 217 42.86 57.86 -60.91
C PRO A 217 43.22 56.90 -59.75
N SER A 218 44.45 56.39 -59.80
CA SER A 218 45.00 55.31 -58.98
C SER A 218 44.68 55.31 -57.47
N PRO A 219 44.58 56.44 -56.74
CA PRO A 219 44.28 56.44 -55.30
C PRO A 219 42.85 56.01 -54.96
N GLU A 220 41.87 56.38 -55.78
CA GLU A 220 40.45 56.08 -55.54
C GLU A 220 40.15 54.61 -55.83
N LEU A 221 40.77 54.05 -56.87
CA LEU A 221 40.68 52.63 -57.22
C LEU A 221 41.30 51.73 -56.13
N ALA A 222 42.38 52.19 -55.49
CA ALA A 222 42.99 51.49 -54.35
C ALA A 222 42.08 51.47 -53.12
N LEU A 223 41.37 52.57 -52.84
CA LEU A 223 40.37 52.64 -51.75
C LEU A 223 39.15 51.77 -52.03
N VAL A 224 38.64 51.77 -53.27
CA VAL A 224 37.52 50.92 -53.68
C VAL A 224 37.90 49.44 -53.60
N SER A 225 39.08 49.07 -54.08
CA SER A 225 39.60 47.69 -53.96
C SER A 225 39.76 47.26 -52.50
N ALA A 226 40.28 48.14 -51.64
CA ALA A 226 40.41 47.87 -50.21
C ALA A 226 39.02 47.74 -49.51
N GLY A 227 38.04 48.53 -49.95
CA GLY A 227 36.65 48.43 -49.49
C GLY A 227 36.00 47.11 -49.87
N ILE A 228 36.15 46.69 -51.13
CA ILE A 228 35.61 45.42 -51.65
C ILE A 228 36.27 44.22 -50.95
N ALA A 229 37.60 44.20 -50.80
CA ALA A 229 38.30 43.14 -50.07
C ALA A 229 37.86 43.04 -48.60
N ARG A 230 37.50 44.17 -47.97
CA ARG A 230 36.93 44.17 -46.61
C ARG A 230 35.51 43.61 -46.58
N LEU A 231 34.70 43.88 -47.60
CA LEU A 231 33.35 43.34 -47.74
C LEU A 231 33.37 41.83 -47.99
N GLU A 232 34.23 41.34 -48.87
CA GLU A 232 34.44 39.89 -49.11
C GLU A 232 34.81 39.17 -47.81
N LYS A 233 35.76 39.72 -47.04
CA LYS A 233 36.17 39.14 -45.75
C LYS A 233 35.05 39.13 -44.70
N LEU A 234 34.13 40.10 -44.75
CA LEU A 234 32.96 40.10 -43.86
C LEU A 234 31.93 39.06 -44.31
N LEU A 235 31.72 38.91 -45.62
CA LEU A 235 30.83 37.88 -46.19
C LEU A 235 31.36 36.46 -45.90
N ASP A 236 32.66 36.23 -46.00
CA ASP A 236 33.29 34.94 -45.63
C ASP A 236 33.10 34.60 -44.15
N LYS A 237 33.17 35.61 -43.27
CA LYS A 237 32.91 35.43 -41.83
C LYS A 237 31.45 35.11 -41.55
N ILE A 238 30.52 35.71 -42.29
CA ILE A 238 29.09 35.41 -42.17
C ILE A 238 28.80 34.00 -42.67
N SER A 239 29.33 33.63 -43.84
CA SER A 239 29.19 32.29 -44.42
C SER A 239 29.73 31.21 -43.49
N SER A 240 30.95 31.39 -42.97
CA SER A 240 31.57 30.42 -42.05
C SER A 240 30.87 30.34 -40.69
N ALA A 241 30.29 31.44 -40.19
CA ALA A 241 29.49 31.42 -38.96
C ALA A 241 28.17 30.66 -39.13
N LEU A 242 27.53 30.76 -40.31
CA LEU A 242 26.33 29.99 -40.66
C LEU A 242 26.65 28.49 -40.72
N THR A 243 27.73 28.09 -41.40
CA THR A 243 28.17 26.68 -41.45
C THR A 243 28.65 26.14 -40.09
N TYR A 244 29.21 26.99 -39.22
CA TYR A 244 29.63 26.58 -37.87
C TYR A 244 28.43 26.31 -36.93
N LEU A 245 27.29 26.99 -37.14
CA LEU A 245 26.06 26.70 -36.41
C LEU A 245 25.55 25.27 -36.71
N ASP A 246 25.67 24.81 -37.96
CA ASP A 246 25.31 23.46 -38.39
C ASP A 246 26.23 22.36 -37.83
N LEU A 247 27.54 22.62 -37.76
CA LEU A 247 28.50 21.68 -37.15
C LEU A 247 28.23 21.44 -35.65
N ARG A 248 27.56 22.39 -34.97
CA ARG A 248 27.16 22.23 -33.58
C ARG A 248 25.91 21.36 -33.42
N GLU A 249 25.10 21.18 -34.46
CA GLU A 249 23.98 20.24 -34.49
C GLU A 249 24.42 18.79 -34.72
N GLY A 250 25.47 18.56 -35.54
CA GLY A 250 26.00 17.22 -35.81
C GLY A 250 26.75 16.54 -34.64
N LEU A 251 26.87 17.22 -33.49
CA LEU A 251 27.62 16.76 -32.31
C LEU A 251 26.73 16.41 -31.10
N LYS A 252 25.45 16.10 -31.32
CA LYS A 252 24.56 15.47 -30.34
C LYS A 252 23.97 14.16 -30.84
#